data_AF-A0A6J7W7T1-F1
#
_entry.id   AF-A0A6J7W7T1-F1
#
_cell.length_a   1.000
_cell.length_b   1.000
_cell.length_c   1.000
_cell.angle_alpha   90.00
_cell.angle_beta   90.00
_cell.angle_gamma   90.00
#
_symmetry.space_group_name_H-M   'P 1'
#
loop_
_entity.id
_entity.type
_entity.pdbx_description
1 polymer ?
#
loop_
_entity_poly.entity_id
_entity_poly.type
_entity_poly.pdbx_seq_one_letter_code
_entity_poly.pdbx_strand_id
1 'polypeptide(L)'
;MAYTMGRFLPERFKPAFYDSAVSFVHPILGIFPHANPGELFVYVGIATGIQQLGFGLGDLAVRYLLVGLVVIFIRGIVTEAITARMMKKGA
;
A
#
# COMPACT_ATOMS: atom_id res chain seq x y z
N MET A 1 -13.63 0.54 -2.77
CA MET A 1 -14.20 1.39 -3.85
C MET A 1 -13.17 1.85 -4.87
N ALA A 2 -11.88 1.98 -4.56
CA ALA A 2 -10.86 2.39 -5.56
C ALA A 2 -10.66 1.37 -6.71
N TYR A 3 -10.81 0.07 -6.47
CA TYR A 3 -10.53 -0.99 -7.45
C TYR A 3 -11.42 -0.92 -8.70
N THR A 4 -12.66 -0.47 -8.56
CA THR A 4 -13.61 -0.40 -9.68
C THR A 4 -13.21 0.66 -10.71
N MET A 5 -12.42 1.67 -10.32
CA MET A 5 -11.85 2.64 -11.25
C MET A 5 -10.88 1.98 -12.24
N GLY A 6 -10.23 0.89 -11.82
CA GLY A 6 -9.37 0.06 -12.67
C GLY A 6 -10.07 -0.46 -13.92
N ARG A 7 -11.40 -0.62 -13.88
CA ARG A 7 -12.20 -1.08 -15.03
C ARG A 7 -12.09 -0.13 -16.24
N PHE A 8 -11.94 1.17 -15.99
CA PHE A 8 -11.93 2.20 -17.04
C PHE A 8 -10.54 2.51 -17.59
N LEU A 9 -9.48 1.93 -17.01
CA LEU A 9 -8.12 2.09 -17.51
C LEU A 9 -7.86 1.17 -18.71
N PRO A 10 -6.99 1.60 -19.66
CA PRO A 10 -6.41 0.70 -20.66
C PRO A 10 -5.77 -0.53 -20.01
N GLU A 11 -5.86 -1.69 -20.68
CA GLU A 11 -5.44 -2.99 -20.11
C GLU A 11 -4.01 -2.98 -19.56
N ARG A 12 -3.09 -2.32 -20.28
CA ARG A 12 -1.68 -2.21 -19.89
C ARG A 12 -1.44 -1.59 -18.51
N PHE A 13 -2.33 -0.69 -18.06
CA PHE A 13 -2.18 0.05 -16.80
C PHE A 13 -2.91 -0.60 -15.63
N LYS A 14 -3.80 -1.57 -15.87
CA LYS A 14 -4.60 -2.19 -14.82
C LYS A 14 -3.76 -2.89 -13.75
N PRO A 15 -2.68 -3.63 -14.08
CA PRO A 15 -1.87 -4.32 -13.07
C PRO A 15 -1.20 -3.35 -12.10
N ALA A 16 -0.53 -2.31 -12.62
CA ALA A 16 0.15 -1.31 -11.80
C ALA A 16 -0.82 -0.47 -10.96
N PHE A 17 -1.98 -0.13 -11.55
CA PHE A 17 -3.07 0.53 -10.81
C PHE A 17 -3.58 -0.34 -9.66
N TYR A 18 -3.88 -1.61 -9.93
CA TYR A 18 -4.39 -2.52 -8.91
C TYR A 18 -3.39 -2.75 -7.78
N ASP A 19 -2.12 -2.99 -8.11
CA ASP A 19 -1.03 -3.16 -7.14
C ASP A 19 -0.87 -1.94 -6.24
N SER A 20 -0.88 -0.73 -6.82
CA SER A 20 -0.75 0.51 -6.05
C SER A 20 -1.98 0.79 -5.17
N ALA A 21 -3.18 0.58 -5.72
CA ALA A 21 -4.43 0.85 -5.03
C ALA A 21 -4.68 -0.11 -3.85
N VAL A 22 -4.38 -1.40 -4.02
CA VAL A 22 -4.51 -2.37 -2.91
C VAL A 22 -3.45 -2.11 -1.86
N SER A 23 -2.22 -1.75 -2.26
CA SER A 23 -1.14 -1.50 -1.31
C SER A 23 -1.38 -0.28 -0.42
N PHE A 24 -2.19 0.70 -0.86
CA PHE A 24 -2.47 1.92 -0.10
C PHE A 24 -3.30 1.70 1.17
N VAL A 25 -4.04 0.59 1.28
CA VAL A 25 -4.87 0.32 2.47
C VAL A 25 -4.05 -0.12 3.69
N HIS A 26 -2.76 -0.43 3.50
CA HIS A 26 -1.85 -0.85 4.57
C HIS A 26 -1.25 0.34 5.34
N PRO A 27 -0.56 1.31 4.71
CA PRO A 27 0.15 2.36 5.45
C PRO A 27 -0.76 3.39 6.11
N ILE A 28 -2.04 3.43 5.72
CA ILE A 28 -3.03 4.33 6.29
C ILE A 28 -3.56 3.87 7.66
N LEU A 29 -3.34 2.60 8.02
CA LEU A 29 -3.83 1.97 9.24
C LEU A 29 -3.45 2.70 10.53
N GLY A 30 -2.24 3.28 10.58
CA GLY A 30 -1.78 3.99 11.78
C GLY A 30 -2.55 5.27 12.07
N ILE A 31 -3.22 5.84 11.07
CA ILE A 31 -3.99 7.09 11.17
C ILE A 31 -5.49 6.81 11.11
N PHE A 32 -5.91 5.88 10.25
CA PHE A 32 -7.30 5.48 10.05
C PHE A 32 -7.45 3.96 10.23
N PRO A 33 -7.53 3.46 11.48
CA PRO A 33 -7.56 2.02 11.76
C PRO A 33 -8.79 1.31 11.18
N HIS A 34 -9.89 2.04 10.98
CA HIS A 34 -11.12 1.53 10.36
C HIS A 34 -11.02 1.34 8.84
N ALA A 35 -9.97 1.85 8.19
CA ALA A 35 -9.80 1.73 6.74
C ALA A 35 -9.42 0.30 6.32
N ASN A 36 -8.75 -0.46 7.20
CA ASN A 36 -8.37 -1.85 6.97
C ASN A 36 -8.36 -2.67 8.29
N PRO A 37 -9.52 -2.87 8.93
CA PRO A 37 -9.59 -3.54 10.22
C PRO A 37 -9.00 -4.97 10.21
N GLY A 38 -8.94 -5.62 9.04
CA GLY A 38 -8.40 -6.96 8.88
C GLY A 38 -6.92 -7.10 9.19
N GLU A 39 -6.13 -6.02 9.07
CA GLU A 39 -4.69 -6.03 9.38
C GLU A 39 -4.34 -5.27 10.66
N LEU A 40 -5.35 -4.75 11.36
CA LEU A 40 -5.14 -3.94 12.55
C LEU A 40 -4.31 -4.67 13.62
N PHE A 41 -4.45 -5.99 13.72
CA PHE A 41 -3.69 -6.82 14.65
C PHE A 41 -2.17 -6.73 14.42
N VAL A 42 -1.72 -6.58 13.17
CA VAL A 42 -0.29 -6.44 12.83
C VAL A 42 0.23 -5.10 13.33
N TYR A 43 -0.48 -4.02 13.03
CA TYR A 43 -0.09 -2.67 13.45
C TYR A 43 -0.11 -2.52 14.98
N VAL A 44 -1.16 -3.01 15.65
CA VAL A 44 -1.29 -2.93 17.11
C VAL A 44 -0.23 -3.75 17.83
N GLY A 45 0.16 -4.90 17.27
CA GLY A 45 1.27 -5.70 17.79
C GLY A 45 2.58 -4.90 17.85
N ILE A 46 2.91 -4.19 16.76
CA ILE A 46 4.10 -3.31 16.69
C ILE A 46 3.93 -2.10 17.61
N ALA A 47 2.76 -1.47 17.59
CA ALA A 47 2.44 -0.28 18.40
C ALA A 47 2.59 -0.55 19.90
N THR A 48 2.17 -1.73 20.37
CA THR A 48 2.33 -2.14 21.77
C THR A 48 3.80 -2.22 22.17
N GLY A 49 4.66 -2.79 21.31
CA GLY A 49 6.10 -2.83 21.56
C GLY A 49 6.73 -1.43 21.61
N ILE A 50 6.32 -0.54 20.70
CA ILE A 50 6.78 0.86 20.67
C ILE A 50 6.34 1.63 21.92
N GLN A 51 5.11 1.39 22.42
CA GLN A 51 4.63 1.97 23.68
C GLN A 51 5.40 1.47 24.90
N GLN A 52 5.75 0.18 24.94
CA GLN A 52 6.57 -0.39 26.04
C GLN A 52 7.96 0.26 26.12
N LEU A 53 8.50 0.70 24.98
CA LEU A 53 9.75 1.46 24.91
C LEU A 53 9.60 2.95 25.28
N GLY A 54 8.38 3.42 25.55
CA GLY A 54 8.10 4.81 25.92
C GLY A 54 8.04 5.78 24.73
N PHE A 55 7.99 5.28 23.49
CA PHE A 55 7.89 6.12 22.30
C PHE A 55 6.44 6.46 21.93
N GLY A 56 6.26 7.57 21.20
CA GLY A 56 4.95 8.05 20.77
C GLY A 56 4.39 7.26 19.58
N LEU A 57 3.10 6.94 19.62
CA LEU A 57 2.40 6.26 18.51
C LEU A 57 2.19 7.15 17.28
N GLY A 58 2.14 8.47 17.45
CA GLY A 58 2.01 9.42 16.34
C GLY A 58 3.19 9.34 15.37
N ASP A 59 4.41 9.28 15.91
CA ASP A 59 5.63 9.15 15.10
C ASP A 59 5.64 7.85 14.30
N LEU A 60 5.20 6.75 14.91
CA LEU A 60 5.05 5.46 14.25
C LEU A 60 4.05 5.57 13.08
N ALA A 61 2.86 6.13 13.31
CA ALA A 61 1.82 6.28 12.30
C ALA A 61 2.29 7.11 11.10
N VAL A 62 2.95 8.26 11.36
CA VAL A 62 3.44 9.15 10.30
C VAL A 62 4.56 8.49 9.50
N ARG A 63 5.53 7.86 10.17
CA ARG A 63 6.63 7.16 9.49
C ARG A 63 6.11 5.99 8.66
N TYR A 64 5.15 5.24 9.19
CA TYR A 64 4.53 4.13 8.48
C TYR A 64 3.80 4.60 7.21
N LEU A 65 3.09 5.73 7.29
CA LEU A 65 2.47 6.35 6.11
C LEU A 65 3.53 6.75 5.06
N LEU A 66 4.56 7.51 5.47
CA LEU A 66 5.57 8.04 4.56
C LEU A 66 6.36 6.92 3.87
N VAL A 67 6.83 5.93 4.62
CA VAL A 67 7.54 4.77 4.07
C VAL A 67 6.63 3.99 3.14
N GLY A 68 5.37 3.76 3.54
CA GLY A 68 4.38 3.09 2.71
C GLY A 68 4.16 3.77 1.37
N LEU A 69 4.02 5.10 1.35
CA LEU A 69 3.87 5.87 0.11
C LEU A 69 5.07 5.69 -0.83
N VAL A 70 6.29 5.74 -0.31
CA VAL A 70 7.52 5.51 -1.10
C VAL A 70 7.54 4.10 -1.66
N VAL A 71 7.23 3.08 -0.84
CA VAL A 71 7.20 1.68 -1.26
C VAL A 71 6.14 1.46 -2.34
N ILE A 72 4.94 2.02 -2.17
CA ILE A 72 3.84 1.93 -3.15
C ILE A 72 4.25 2.54 -4.49
N PHE A 73 4.89 3.72 -4.45
CA PHE A 73 5.36 4.38 -5.67
C PHE A 73 6.38 3.53 -6.43
N ILE A 74 7.38 2.99 -5.72
CA ILE A 74 8.38 2.10 -6.33
C ILE A 74 7.72 0.86 -6.90
N ARG A 75 6.81 0.23 -6.15
CA ARG A 75 6.06 -0.95 -6.61
C ARG A 75 5.25 -0.65 -7.86
N GLY A 76 4.51 0.46 -7.92
CA GLY A 76 3.76 0.85 -9.09
C GLY A 76 4.63 0.96 -10.35
N ILE A 77 5.80 1.61 -10.26
CA ILE A 77 6.76 1.72 -11.37
C ILE A 77 7.29 0.34 -11.78
N VAL A 78 7.69 -0.48 -10.81
CA VAL A 78 8.24 -1.81 -11.05
C VAL A 78 7.20 -2.71 -11.71
N THR A 79 5.97 -2.72 -11.20
CA THR A 79 4.84 -3.48 -11.73
C THR A 79 4.54 -3.07 -13.17
N GLU A 80 4.47 -1.76 -13.46
CA GLU A 80 4.30 -1.26 -14.83
C GLU A 80 5.43 -1.74 -15.76
N ALA A 81 6.68 -1.66 -15.30
CA ALA A 81 7.84 -2.08 -16.08
C ALA A 81 7.87 -3.61 -16.33
N ILE A 82 7.39 -4.42 -15.39
CA ILE A 82 7.25 -5.87 -15.55
C ILE A 82 6.10 -6.16 -16.52
N THR A 83 4.93 -5.56 -16.33
CA THR A 83 3.74 -5.73 -17.18
C THR A 83 4.05 -5.37 -18.63
N ALA A 84 4.70 -4.24 -18.89
CA ALA A 84 5.08 -3.82 -20.24
C ALA A 84 6.00 -4.83 -20.93
N ARG A 85 6.92 -5.47 -20.18
CA ARG A 85 7.80 -6.53 -20.71
C ARG A 85 7.05 -7.83 -20.97
N MET A 86 6.12 -8.22 -20.10
CA MET A 86 5.32 -9.43 -20.27
C MET A 86 4.36 -9.33 -21.46
N MET A 87 3.67 -8.19 -21.62
CA MET A 87 2.76 -7.98 -22.74
C MET A 87 3.48 -7.99 -24.10
N LYS A 88 4.71 -7.50 -24.17
CA LYS A 88 5.55 -7.58 -25.37
C LYS A 88 6.00 -9.01 -25.73
N LYS A 89 6.02 -9.94 -24.76
CA LYS A 89 6.40 -11.35 -24.99
C LYS A 89 5.21 -12.23 -25.38
N GLY A 90 3.98 -11.79 -25.09
CA GLY A 90 2.76 -12.53 -25.37
C GLY A 90 2.01 -12.06 -26.64
N ALA A 91 2.51 -11.04 -27.33
CA ALA A 91 2.04 -10.57 -28.62
C ALA A 91 3.03 -11.00 -29.72
#